data_AF-A0A1M6YXZ2-F1
#
_entry.id   AF-A0A1M6YXZ2-F1
#
_cell.length_a   1.000
_cell.length_b   1.000
_cell.length_c   1.000
_cell.angle_alpha   90.00
_cell.angle_beta   90.00
_cell.angle_gamma   90.00
#
_symmetry.space_group_name_H-M   'P 1'
#
loop_
_entity.id
_entity.type
_entity.pdbx_description
1 polymer ?
#
loop_
_entity_poly.entity_id
_entity_poly.type
_entity_poly.pdbx_seq_one_letter_code
_entity_poly.pdbx_strand_id
1 'polypeptide(L)'
;MWGPYLVEPKDQVDHWSQRSLEIFGTLSENPATGVRFTSGIEASRTAETAPDWATTLPGFRPCQAAELPSGFTAGYRFTVPLIDMPVYLAYLQQRLRRAGGTVEQRTLGSLAEAGPSSAIINCTGLGSRALVPDPDLRPIRGQHVVVSNPGLTEFFSEDTGTSPDLLCIYPHGDTVVLGGTAIDGEGGLGPDEEAASAILRRCAQVEPRLAEARVLGGRVGARPTRGKVRVEADRLADGTLVVHNYGHGGAGVTLSWGCAENVLTLLGER
;
A
#
# COMPACT_ATOMS: atom_id res chain seq x y z
N MET A 1 -1.66 4.52 -2.54
CA MET A 1 -2.43 5.60 -1.90
C MET A 1 -2.48 5.32 -0.42
N TRP A 2 -2.43 6.34 0.44
CA TRP A 2 -2.67 6.17 1.87
C TRP A 2 -4.16 5.93 2.12
N GLY A 3 -4.47 4.94 2.96
CA GLY A 3 -5.81 4.53 3.34
C GLY A 3 -5.73 3.21 4.12
N PRO A 4 -6.19 3.16 5.38
CA PRO A 4 -6.17 1.92 6.16
C PRO A 4 -7.35 1.04 5.73
N TYR A 5 -7.06 0.02 4.93
CA TYR A 5 -8.08 -0.86 4.34
C TYR A 5 -7.84 -2.33 4.71
N LEU A 6 -8.82 -2.95 5.37
CA LEU A 6 -8.83 -4.36 5.77
C LEU A 6 -7.58 -4.82 6.53
N VAL A 7 -7.15 -4.04 7.53
CA VAL A 7 -6.00 -4.38 8.37
C VAL A 7 -6.33 -4.23 9.85
N GLU A 8 -5.79 -5.14 10.64
CA GLU A 8 -6.01 -5.28 12.08
C GLU A 8 -4.67 -5.36 12.84
N PRO A 9 -4.63 -5.06 14.16
CA PRO A 9 -5.76 -4.67 15.02
C PRO A 9 -6.12 -3.18 14.88
N LYS A 10 -7.42 -2.86 14.84
CA LYS A 10 -7.98 -1.50 14.60
C LYS A 10 -7.27 -0.39 15.38
N ASP A 11 -7.16 -0.51 16.71
CA ASP A 11 -6.59 0.56 17.55
C ASP A 11 -5.12 0.88 17.19
N GLN A 12 -4.32 -0.15 16.90
CA GLN A 12 -2.92 0.05 16.50
C GLN A 12 -2.83 0.55 15.06
N VAL A 13 -3.71 0.06 14.17
CA VAL A 13 -3.79 0.51 12.77
C VAL A 13 -4.16 1.98 12.68
N ASP A 14 -5.10 2.46 13.50
CA ASP A 14 -5.47 3.87 13.57
C ASP A 14 -4.27 4.70 14.01
N HIS A 15 -3.57 4.27 15.07
CA HIS A 15 -2.37 4.96 15.53
C HIS A 15 -1.25 4.98 14.48
N TRP A 16 -0.90 3.83 13.91
CA TRP A 16 0.19 3.73 12.94
C TRP A 16 -0.11 4.46 11.64
N SER A 17 -1.36 4.42 11.18
CA SER A 17 -1.79 5.10 9.96
C SER A 17 -1.75 6.61 10.13
N GLN A 18 -2.26 7.13 11.25
CA GLN A 18 -2.23 8.56 11.57
C GLN A 18 -0.79 9.05 11.66
N ARG A 19 0.08 8.31 12.35
CA ARG A 19 1.49 8.67 12.44
C ARG A 19 2.19 8.71 11.08
N SER A 20 1.85 7.75 10.21
CA SER A 20 2.35 7.75 8.84
C SER A 20 1.81 8.91 8.00
N LEU A 21 0.55 9.29 8.19
CA LEU A 21 -0.06 10.44 7.52
C LEU A 21 0.67 11.75 7.85
N GLU A 22 0.99 11.97 9.14
CA GLU A 22 1.78 13.13 9.58
C GLU A 22 3.15 13.20 8.90
N ILE A 23 3.87 12.08 8.87
CA ILE A 23 5.21 12.02 8.25
C ILE A 23 5.12 12.19 6.73
N PHE A 24 4.09 11.63 6.09
CA PHE A 24 3.83 11.89 4.67
C PHE A 24 3.51 13.36 4.40
N GLY A 25 2.86 14.05 5.35
CA GLY A 25 2.71 15.51 5.34
C GLY A 25 4.05 16.22 5.16
N THR A 26 5.01 15.97 6.06
CA THR A 26 6.36 16.56 5.97
C THR A 26 7.10 16.12 4.70
N LEU A 27 7.02 14.84 4.31
CA LEU A 27 7.70 14.36 3.11
C LEU A 27 7.16 14.98 1.83
N SER A 28 5.89 15.38 1.81
CA SER A 28 5.25 16.02 0.64
C SER A 28 5.81 17.40 0.33
N GLU A 29 6.50 18.05 1.27
CA GLU A 29 7.17 19.33 1.08
C GLU A 29 8.40 19.22 0.17
N ASN A 30 8.91 18.00 -0.04
CA ASN A 30 10.07 17.74 -0.89
C ASN A 30 9.67 16.83 -2.07
N PRO A 31 9.64 17.36 -3.31
CA PRO A 31 9.27 16.58 -4.49
C PRO A 31 10.14 15.33 -4.74
N ALA A 32 11.39 15.32 -4.25
CA ALA A 32 12.29 14.18 -4.40
C ALA A 32 11.86 12.94 -3.61
N THR A 33 10.88 13.07 -2.71
CA THR A 33 10.35 11.94 -1.95
C THR A 33 9.36 11.10 -2.77
N GLY A 34 8.77 11.65 -3.84
CA GLY A 34 7.67 11.01 -4.57
C GLY A 34 6.33 11.00 -3.83
N VAL A 35 6.25 11.62 -2.65
CA VAL A 35 5.01 11.79 -1.87
C VAL A 35 4.36 13.10 -2.27
N ARG A 36 3.06 13.07 -2.60
CA ARG A 36 2.26 14.27 -2.83
C ARG A 36 0.87 14.08 -2.27
N PHE A 37 0.21 15.15 -1.88
CA PHE A 37 -1.21 15.11 -1.56
C PHE A 37 -2.02 15.27 -2.84
N THR A 38 -2.97 14.37 -3.06
CA THR A 38 -3.83 14.36 -4.25
C THR A 38 -5.27 14.28 -3.79
N SER A 39 -6.12 15.16 -4.34
CA SER A 39 -7.56 15.09 -4.13
C SER A 39 -8.19 14.11 -5.11
N GLY A 40 -9.33 13.55 -4.75
CA GLY A 40 -10.02 12.59 -5.59
C GLY A 40 -11.27 12.07 -4.92
N ILE A 41 -11.89 11.08 -5.55
CA ILE A 41 -13.16 10.51 -5.12
C ILE A 41 -12.96 9.03 -4.81
N GLU A 42 -13.46 8.61 -3.65
CA GLU A 42 -13.80 7.22 -3.38
C GLU A 42 -15.32 7.06 -3.51
N ALA A 43 -15.77 6.19 -4.42
CA ALA A 43 -17.18 6.02 -4.75
C ALA A 43 -17.65 4.60 -4.43
N SER A 44 -18.95 4.45 -4.16
CA SER A 44 -19.61 3.14 -4.03
C SER A 44 -20.86 3.08 -4.90
N ARG A 45 -21.16 1.89 -5.40
CA ARG A 45 -22.42 1.60 -6.09
C ARG A 45 -23.57 1.42 -5.11
N THR A 46 -23.26 1.15 -3.85
CA THR A 46 -24.20 1.02 -2.75
C THR A 46 -24.09 2.20 -1.80
N ALA A 47 -25.20 2.54 -1.15
CA ALA A 47 -25.18 3.57 -0.11
C ALA A 47 -24.42 3.01 1.11
N GLU A 48 -23.24 3.57 1.36
CA GLU A 48 -22.38 3.22 2.47
C GLU A 48 -22.04 4.47 3.27
N THR A 49 -21.65 4.29 4.52
CA THR A 49 -21.18 5.37 5.39
C THR A 49 -19.68 5.49 5.26
N ALA A 50 -19.16 6.72 5.24
CA ALA A 50 -17.72 6.95 5.20
C ALA A 50 -17.08 6.29 6.42
N PRO A 51 -15.92 5.64 6.25
CA PRO A 51 -15.18 5.16 7.40
C PRO A 51 -14.68 6.35 8.23
N ASP A 52 -14.64 6.19 9.56
CA ASP A 52 -14.30 7.28 10.49
C ASP A 52 -12.97 7.97 10.15
N TRP A 53 -11.96 7.19 9.74
CA TRP A 53 -10.66 7.72 9.35
C TRP A 53 -10.71 8.67 8.15
N ALA A 54 -11.69 8.51 7.24
CA ALA A 54 -11.80 9.37 6.07
C ALA A 54 -12.35 10.75 6.44
N THR A 55 -13.18 10.83 7.48
CA THR A 55 -13.86 12.07 7.90
C THR A 55 -12.90 13.14 8.43
N THR A 56 -11.70 12.75 8.85
CA THR A 56 -10.66 13.65 9.38
C THR A 56 -9.72 14.15 8.29
N LEU A 57 -9.86 13.67 7.04
CA LEU A 57 -8.96 14.03 5.96
C LEU A 57 -9.23 15.42 5.39
N PRO A 58 -8.19 16.12 4.89
CA PRO A 58 -8.36 17.43 4.28
C PRO A 58 -9.30 17.38 3.07
N GLY A 59 -10.27 18.30 3.05
CA GLY A 59 -11.25 18.40 1.97
C GLY A 59 -12.32 17.30 1.98
N PHE A 60 -12.42 16.52 3.06
CA PHE A 60 -13.46 15.52 3.21
C PHE A 60 -14.86 16.13 3.05
N ARG A 61 -15.65 15.58 2.13
CA ARG A 61 -17.09 15.83 2.01
C ARG A 61 -17.78 14.73 1.19
N PRO A 62 -19.08 14.49 1.42
CA PRO A 62 -19.89 13.73 0.47
C PRO A 62 -19.90 14.35 -0.93
N CYS A 63 -19.92 13.51 -1.95
CA CYS A 63 -20.10 13.92 -3.34
C CYS A 63 -21.58 14.21 -3.64
N GLN A 64 -21.81 15.20 -4.49
CA GLN A 64 -23.12 15.39 -5.13
C GLN A 64 -23.30 14.36 -6.25
N ALA A 65 -24.54 14.00 -6.58
CA ALA A 65 -24.84 13.03 -7.64
C ALA A 65 -24.20 13.39 -8.99
N ALA A 66 -24.07 14.69 -9.31
CA ALA A 66 -23.44 15.16 -10.54
C ALA A 66 -21.90 15.01 -10.58
N GLU A 67 -21.26 14.78 -9.43
CA GLU A 67 -19.81 14.53 -9.35
C GLU A 67 -19.47 13.04 -9.52
N LEU A 68 -20.47 12.16 -9.43
CA LEU A 68 -20.29 10.71 -9.50
C LEU A 68 -20.44 10.21 -10.94
N PRO A 69 -19.58 9.28 -11.39
CA PRO A 69 -19.78 8.60 -12.65
C PRO A 69 -21.09 7.81 -12.67
N SER A 70 -21.60 7.51 -13.87
CA SER A 70 -22.82 6.72 -14.01
C SER A 70 -22.69 5.35 -13.32
N GLY A 71 -23.69 4.97 -12.54
CA GLY A 71 -23.74 3.71 -11.80
C GLY A 71 -23.24 3.78 -10.35
N PHE A 72 -22.61 4.89 -9.95
CA PHE A 72 -22.23 5.14 -8.56
C PHE A 72 -23.33 5.93 -7.84
N THR A 73 -23.65 5.55 -6.61
CA THR A 73 -24.78 6.12 -5.85
C THR A 73 -24.34 6.92 -4.63
N ALA A 74 -23.14 6.66 -4.14
CA ALA A 74 -22.51 7.38 -3.04
C ALA A 74 -21.01 7.58 -3.31
N GLY A 75 -20.42 8.54 -2.62
CA GLY A 75 -18.97 8.72 -2.63
C GLY A 75 -18.52 9.92 -1.81
N TYR A 76 -17.23 9.95 -1.53
CA TYR A 76 -16.58 10.98 -0.73
C TYR A 76 -15.42 11.56 -1.51
N ARG A 77 -15.29 12.88 -1.46
CA ARG A 77 -14.10 13.58 -1.93
C ARG A 77 -13.22 13.89 -0.73
N PHE A 78 -11.93 13.65 -0.86
CA PHE A 78 -10.93 13.96 0.16
C PHE A 78 -9.54 14.10 -0.47
N THR A 79 -8.54 14.47 0.34
CA THR A 79 -7.14 14.60 -0.08
C THR A 79 -6.27 13.69 0.75
N VAL A 80 -5.46 12.86 0.10
CA VAL A 80 -4.57 11.89 0.75
C VAL A 80 -3.19 11.85 0.10
N PRO A 81 -2.17 11.34 0.82
CA PRO A 81 -0.90 10.97 0.21
C PRO A 81 -1.07 9.96 -0.93
N LEU A 82 -0.59 10.34 -2.11
CA LEU A 82 -0.38 9.47 -3.25
C LEU A 82 1.13 9.35 -3.49
N ILE A 83 1.65 8.13 -3.32
CA ILE A 83 3.10 7.88 -3.25
C ILE A 83 3.57 7.20 -4.54
N ASP A 84 4.48 7.83 -5.26
CA ASP A 84 5.21 7.21 -6.36
C ASP A 84 6.23 6.21 -5.79
N MET A 85 5.93 4.92 -5.88
CA MET A 85 6.69 3.88 -5.18
C MET A 85 8.15 3.76 -5.65
N PRO A 86 8.47 3.72 -6.96
CA PRO A 86 9.86 3.75 -7.41
C PRO A 86 10.67 4.94 -6.87
N VAL A 87 10.11 6.16 -6.94
CA VAL A 87 10.78 7.37 -6.44
C VAL A 87 10.95 7.30 -4.93
N TYR A 88 9.90 6.93 -4.20
CA TYR A 88 9.91 6.85 -2.75
C TYR A 88 10.90 5.80 -2.21
N LEU A 89 10.96 4.61 -2.81
CA LEU A 89 11.91 3.57 -2.41
C LEU A 89 13.36 3.97 -2.73
N ALA A 90 13.60 4.68 -3.83
CA ALA A 90 14.92 5.22 -4.13
C ALA A 90 15.34 6.30 -3.10
N TYR A 91 14.41 7.18 -2.72
CA TYR A 91 14.62 8.17 -1.68
C TYR A 91 14.94 7.54 -0.32
N LEU A 92 14.19 6.52 0.11
CA LEU A 92 14.43 5.81 1.37
C LEU A 92 15.79 5.09 1.37
N GLN A 93 16.18 4.45 0.27
CA GLN A 93 17.51 3.84 0.13
C GLN A 93 18.62 4.89 0.21
N GLN A 94 18.42 6.08 -0.38
CA GLN A 94 19.39 7.16 -0.28
C GLN A 94 19.50 7.69 1.16
N ARG A 95 18.37 7.81 1.88
CA ARG A 95 18.38 8.17 3.31
C ARG A 95 19.16 7.16 4.15
N LEU A 96 18.93 5.86 3.93
CA LEU A 96 19.67 4.80 4.61
C LEU A 96 21.18 4.95 4.39
N ARG A 97 21.60 5.13 3.13
CA ARG A 97 23.03 5.32 2.79
C ARG A 97 23.64 6.56 3.43
N ARG A 98 22.92 7.69 3.43
CA ARG A 98 23.36 8.94 4.09
C ARG A 98 23.49 8.81 5.60
N ALA A 99 22.68 7.95 6.22
CA ALA A 99 22.79 7.60 7.62
C ALA A 99 23.90 6.57 7.92
N GLY A 100 24.70 6.18 6.93
CA GLY A 100 25.78 5.20 7.07
C GLY A 100 25.35 3.74 6.92
N GLY A 101 24.08 3.49 6.56
CA GLY A 101 23.58 2.14 6.31
C GLY A 101 24.05 1.56 4.99
N THR A 102 24.24 0.24 4.96
CA THR A 102 24.65 -0.52 3.77
C THR A 102 23.50 -1.39 3.26
N VAL A 103 23.50 -1.68 1.96
CA VAL A 103 22.55 -2.61 1.35
C VAL A 103 23.34 -3.77 0.75
N GLU A 104 23.00 -4.97 1.16
CA GLU A 104 23.55 -6.21 0.61
C GLU A 104 22.44 -6.99 -0.08
N GLN A 105 22.72 -7.52 -1.27
CA GLN A 105 21.82 -8.44 -1.95
C GLN A 105 22.17 -9.88 -1.55
N ARG A 106 21.32 -10.51 -0.75
CA ARG A 106 21.49 -11.88 -0.27
C ARG A 106 20.14 -12.57 -0.11
N THR A 107 20.10 -13.88 -0.35
CA THR A 107 18.97 -14.74 0.02
C THR A 107 19.30 -15.45 1.32
N LEU A 108 18.40 -15.40 2.29
CA LEU A 108 18.54 -16.10 3.58
C LEU A 108 17.59 -17.30 3.62
N GLY A 109 18.08 -18.45 4.09
CA GLY A 109 17.26 -19.61 4.42
C GLY A 109 16.71 -19.58 5.85
N SER A 110 17.31 -18.76 6.72
CA SER A 110 16.91 -18.57 8.10
C SER A 110 17.33 -17.19 8.61
N LEU A 111 16.72 -16.70 9.69
CA LEU A 111 17.13 -15.43 10.30
C LEU A 111 18.56 -15.49 10.88
N ALA A 112 19.02 -16.66 11.32
CA ALA A 112 20.38 -16.84 11.86
C ALA A 112 21.47 -16.62 10.79
N GLU A 113 21.17 -16.84 9.51
CA GLU A 113 22.10 -16.60 8.40
C GLU A 113 22.38 -15.10 8.14
N ALA A 114 21.66 -14.20 8.81
CA ALA A 114 21.98 -12.76 8.84
C ALA A 114 23.35 -12.49 9.51
N GLY A 115 23.83 -13.43 10.33
CA GLY A 115 25.10 -13.34 11.04
C GLY A 115 25.00 -12.61 12.40
N PRO A 116 26.15 -12.45 13.09
CA PRO A 116 26.19 -11.88 14.43
C PRO A 116 25.65 -10.44 14.44
N SER A 117 24.60 -10.21 15.22
CA SER A 117 23.95 -8.89 15.31
C SER A 117 23.37 -8.66 16.70
N SER A 118 23.29 -7.40 17.14
CA SER A 118 22.64 -7.07 18.41
C SER A 118 21.11 -7.14 18.33
N ALA A 119 20.56 -7.04 17.12
CA ALA A 119 19.15 -7.29 16.82
C ALA A 119 18.93 -7.50 15.32
N ILE A 120 17.86 -8.21 14.98
CA ILE A 120 17.38 -8.46 13.62
C ILE A 120 15.98 -7.89 13.49
N ILE A 121 15.72 -7.06 12.46
CA ILE A 121 14.36 -6.60 12.15
C ILE A 121 13.85 -7.40 10.95
N ASN A 122 12.89 -8.30 11.18
CA ASN A 122 12.30 -9.11 10.12
C ASN A 122 11.18 -8.34 9.40
N CYS A 123 11.52 -7.73 8.27
CA CYS A 123 10.61 -7.01 7.37
C CYS A 123 10.33 -7.79 6.06
N THR A 124 10.34 -9.13 6.08
CA THR A 124 10.35 -9.94 4.83
C THR A 124 8.98 -10.16 4.17
N GLY A 125 7.90 -9.57 4.70
CA GLY A 125 6.57 -9.66 4.09
C GLY A 125 6.12 -11.12 3.95
N LEU A 126 5.76 -11.53 2.72
CA LEU A 126 5.41 -12.94 2.43
C LEU A 126 6.59 -13.90 2.62
N GLY A 127 7.82 -13.42 2.55
CA GLY A 127 9.04 -14.21 2.80
C GLY A 127 9.10 -14.74 4.23
N SER A 128 8.41 -14.11 5.19
CA SER A 128 8.33 -14.60 6.56
C SER A 128 7.79 -16.03 6.61
N ARG A 129 6.90 -16.45 5.71
CA ARG A 129 6.38 -17.83 5.70
C ARG A 129 7.49 -18.90 5.59
N ALA A 130 8.60 -18.58 4.92
CA ALA A 130 9.74 -19.48 4.78
C ALA A 130 10.74 -19.35 5.96
N LEU A 131 10.88 -18.15 6.53
CA LEU A 131 11.87 -17.86 7.58
C LEU A 131 11.36 -18.10 9.00
N VAL A 132 10.07 -17.88 9.21
CA VAL A 132 9.34 -17.98 10.48
C VAL A 132 7.97 -18.57 10.16
N PRO A 133 7.73 -19.88 10.38
CA PRO A 133 6.54 -20.58 9.89
C PRO A 133 5.24 -20.05 10.51
N ASP A 134 4.70 -19.00 9.90
CA ASP A 134 3.53 -18.24 10.32
C ASP A 134 2.32 -18.64 9.46
N PRO A 135 1.42 -19.50 9.96
CA PRO A 135 0.30 -20.01 9.19
C PRO A 135 -0.78 -18.95 8.91
N ASP A 136 -0.79 -17.84 9.65
CA ASP A 136 -1.75 -16.75 9.45
C ASP A 136 -1.41 -15.90 8.22
N LEU A 137 -0.18 -16.02 7.71
CA LEU A 137 0.32 -15.23 6.60
C LEU A 137 -0.02 -15.88 5.25
N ARG A 138 -0.87 -15.20 4.48
CA ARG A 138 -1.34 -15.65 3.16
C ARG A 138 -1.20 -14.56 2.09
N PRO A 139 -1.01 -14.92 0.82
CA PRO A 139 -0.93 -13.95 -0.25
C PRO A 139 -2.34 -13.52 -0.73
N ILE A 140 -2.48 -12.26 -1.08
CA ILE A 140 -3.55 -11.80 -1.98
C ILE A 140 -2.90 -11.22 -3.23
N ARG A 141 -3.01 -11.91 -4.35
CA ARG A 141 -2.48 -11.45 -5.64
C ARG A 141 -3.20 -10.19 -6.09
N GLY A 142 -2.44 -9.22 -6.55
CA GLY A 142 -2.97 -8.01 -7.18
C GLY A 142 -2.21 -7.68 -8.45
N GLN A 143 -2.96 -7.29 -9.46
CA GLN A 143 -2.44 -6.84 -10.74
C GLN A 143 -2.93 -5.43 -11.04
N HIS A 144 -2.03 -4.59 -11.53
CA HIS A 144 -2.29 -3.26 -12.05
C HIS A 144 -1.76 -3.14 -13.49
N VAL A 145 -2.31 -2.17 -14.22
CA VAL A 145 -1.84 -1.73 -15.54
C VAL A 145 -1.36 -0.30 -15.43
N VAL A 146 -0.19 0.02 -15.97
CA VAL A 146 0.34 1.38 -16.03
C VAL A 146 0.14 1.89 -17.45
N VAL A 147 -0.47 3.07 -17.59
CA VAL A 147 -0.73 3.73 -18.88
C VAL A 147 -0.16 5.15 -18.91
N SER A 148 -0.04 5.74 -20.10
CA SER A 148 0.26 7.18 -20.26
C SER A 148 -0.86 8.02 -19.65
N ASN A 149 -0.53 9.11 -18.96
CA ASN A 149 -1.53 9.98 -18.35
C ASN A 149 -2.15 10.93 -19.39
N PRO A 150 -3.49 10.89 -19.64
CA PRO A 150 -4.17 11.83 -20.52
C PRO A 150 -4.48 13.19 -19.85
N GLY A 151 -3.72 13.58 -18.82
CA GLY A 151 -3.90 14.82 -18.07
C GLY A 151 -4.79 14.70 -16.82
N LEU A 152 -4.91 13.50 -16.24
CA LEU A 152 -5.59 13.28 -14.97
C LEU A 152 -4.73 13.83 -13.81
N THR A 153 -5.38 14.57 -12.92
CA THR A 153 -4.74 15.17 -11.73
C THR A 153 -5.38 14.71 -10.41
N GLU A 154 -6.59 14.17 -10.46
CA GLU A 154 -7.32 13.64 -9.31
C GLU A 154 -7.33 12.11 -9.33
N PHE A 155 -7.38 11.48 -8.16
CA PHE A 155 -7.59 10.04 -8.09
C PHE A 155 -9.07 9.66 -8.17
N PHE A 156 -9.34 8.43 -8.57
CA PHE A 156 -10.64 7.78 -8.40
C PHE A 156 -10.44 6.37 -7.85
N SER A 157 -11.27 5.93 -6.91
CA SER A 157 -11.36 4.54 -6.48
C SER A 157 -12.80 4.14 -6.20
N GLU A 158 -13.10 2.87 -6.40
CA GLU A 158 -14.36 2.26 -5.97
C GLU A 158 -14.14 1.48 -4.67
N ASP A 159 -15.03 1.64 -3.69
CA ASP A 159 -15.20 0.64 -2.66
C ASP A 159 -15.93 -0.55 -3.27
N THR A 160 -15.17 -1.58 -3.60
CA THR A 160 -15.69 -2.79 -4.23
C THR A 160 -16.10 -3.86 -3.21
N GLY A 161 -16.09 -3.53 -1.91
CA GLY A 161 -16.32 -4.48 -0.83
C GLY A 161 -15.36 -5.67 -0.93
N THR A 162 -15.89 -6.89 -0.99
CA THR A 162 -15.11 -8.13 -1.11
C THR A 162 -14.85 -8.57 -2.56
N SER A 163 -15.24 -7.78 -3.55
CA SER A 163 -15.01 -8.11 -4.95
C SER A 163 -13.52 -8.26 -5.26
N PRO A 164 -13.11 -9.30 -6.01
CA PRO A 164 -11.74 -9.43 -6.48
C PRO A 164 -11.41 -8.44 -7.61
N ASP A 165 -12.43 -7.87 -8.26
CA ASP A 165 -12.29 -6.88 -9.32
C ASP A 165 -12.29 -5.47 -8.73
N LEU A 166 -11.10 -4.96 -8.45
CA LEU A 166 -10.92 -3.60 -7.95
C LEU A 166 -11.03 -2.59 -9.11
N LEU A 167 -11.37 -1.36 -8.77
CA LEU A 167 -11.33 -0.22 -9.67
C LEU A 167 -10.61 0.94 -8.98
N CYS A 168 -9.46 1.32 -9.52
CA CYS A 168 -8.76 2.53 -9.09
C CYS A 168 -7.95 3.17 -10.22
N ILE A 169 -7.88 4.50 -10.18
CA ILE A 169 -7.22 5.36 -11.17
C ILE A 169 -6.35 6.33 -10.38
N TYR A 170 -5.04 6.10 -10.42
CA TYR A 170 -4.06 6.86 -9.62
C TYR A 170 -3.08 7.58 -10.55
N PRO A 171 -3.23 8.89 -10.77
CA PRO A 171 -2.33 9.64 -11.64
C PRO A 171 -0.98 9.93 -10.97
N HIS A 172 0.12 9.57 -11.62
CA HIS A 172 1.52 9.78 -11.23
C HIS A 172 2.28 10.53 -12.33
N GLY A 173 2.13 11.86 -12.38
CA GLY A 173 2.78 12.70 -13.38
C GLY A 173 2.37 12.28 -14.80
N ASP A 174 3.33 11.81 -15.59
CA ASP A 174 3.10 11.39 -16.98
C ASP A 174 2.47 9.99 -17.12
N THR A 175 2.21 9.30 -16.01
CA THR A 175 1.63 7.96 -16.00
C THR A 175 0.40 7.86 -15.10
N VAL A 176 -0.44 6.86 -15.32
CA VAL A 176 -1.57 6.51 -14.45
C VAL A 176 -1.47 5.04 -14.11
N VAL A 177 -1.57 4.72 -12.82
CA VAL A 177 -1.70 3.34 -12.34
C VAL A 177 -3.19 3.01 -12.29
N LEU A 178 -3.59 2.00 -13.04
CA LEU A 178 -4.93 1.46 -13.08
C LEU A 178 -4.96 0.15 -12.31
N GLY A 179 -5.83 0.07 -11.32
CA GLY A 179 -6.08 -1.15 -10.59
C GLY A 179 -7.55 -1.57 -10.68
N GLY A 180 -7.85 -2.80 -10.31
CA GLY A 180 -6.89 -3.85 -10.05
C GLY A 180 -7.56 -5.19 -9.79
N THR A 181 -6.77 -6.11 -9.25
CA THR A 181 -7.28 -7.39 -8.74
C THR A 181 -6.92 -7.63 -7.28
N ALA A 182 -7.70 -8.47 -6.62
CA ALA A 182 -7.45 -9.01 -5.28
C ALA A 182 -7.87 -10.48 -5.23
N ILE A 183 -6.96 -11.38 -5.63
CA ILE A 183 -7.21 -12.83 -5.62
C ILE A 183 -6.59 -13.45 -4.38
N ASP A 184 -7.44 -13.87 -3.44
CA ASP A 184 -7.01 -14.49 -2.19
C ASP A 184 -6.40 -15.88 -2.41
N GLY A 185 -5.38 -16.23 -1.62
CA GLY A 185 -4.67 -17.51 -1.67
C GLY A 185 -3.62 -17.61 -2.77
N GLU A 186 -3.64 -16.71 -3.75
CA GLU A 186 -2.73 -16.73 -4.89
C GLU A 186 -1.46 -15.91 -4.68
N GLY A 187 -0.30 -16.54 -4.88
CA GLY A 187 1.01 -15.91 -4.74
C GLY A 187 1.78 -15.70 -6.06
N GLY A 188 1.22 -16.17 -7.18
CA GLY A 188 1.89 -16.13 -8.48
C GLY A 188 2.11 -14.70 -9.01
N LEU A 189 3.33 -14.40 -9.45
CA LEU A 189 3.71 -13.09 -9.97
C LEU A 189 3.71 -13.01 -11.51
N GLY A 190 3.27 -14.06 -12.19
CA GLY A 190 3.12 -14.07 -13.64
C GLY A 190 2.06 -13.06 -14.12
N PRO A 191 2.22 -12.46 -15.31
CA PRO A 191 1.22 -11.57 -15.89
C PRO A 191 -0.05 -12.35 -16.27
N ASP A 192 -1.19 -11.65 -16.24
CA ASP A 192 -2.49 -12.17 -16.67
C ASP A 192 -3.12 -11.17 -17.66
N GLU A 193 -3.13 -11.51 -18.95
CA GLU A 193 -3.59 -10.61 -20.02
C GLU A 193 -5.11 -10.36 -19.98
N GLU A 194 -5.88 -11.33 -19.50
CA GLU A 194 -7.33 -11.19 -19.34
C GLU A 194 -7.64 -10.21 -18.20
N ALA A 195 -6.96 -10.35 -17.06
CA ALA A 195 -7.07 -9.41 -15.96
C ALA A 195 -6.64 -7.99 -16.38
N ALA A 196 -5.55 -7.85 -17.15
CA ALA A 196 -5.10 -6.56 -17.67
C ALA A 196 -6.18 -5.90 -18.56
N SER A 197 -6.78 -6.68 -19.47
CA SER A 197 -7.84 -6.21 -20.36
C SER A 197 -9.11 -5.83 -19.59
N ALA A 198 -9.45 -6.58 -18.54
CA ALA A 198 -10.58 -6.28 -17.67
C ALA A 198 -10.38 -4.97 -16.88
N ILE A 199 -9.18 -4.74 -16.32
CA ILE A 199 -8.82 -3.50 -15.63
C ILE A 199 -8.97 -2.29 -16.56
N LEU A 200 -8.42 -2.37 -17.77
CA LEU A 200 -8.52 -1.29 -18.76
C LEU A 200 -9.98 -0.96 -19.10
N ARG A 201 -10.81 -1.98 -19.36
CA ARG A 201 -12.24 -1.78 -19.66
C ARG A 201 -12.97 -1.11 -18.50
N ARG A 202 -12.79 -1.58 -17.26
CA ARG A 202 -13.44 -0.99 -16.08
C ARG A 202 -13.03 0.46 -15.87
N CYS A 203 -11.73 0.77 -15.97
CA CYS A 203 -11.25 2.13 -15.79
C CYS A 203 -11.73 3.07 -16.90
N ALA A 204 -11.77 2.61 -18.16
CA ALA A 204 -12.26 3.39 -19.29
C ALA A 204 -13.78 3.66 -19.24
N GLN A 205 -14.57 2.82 -18.56
CA GLN A 205 -15.99 3.10 -18.31
C GLN A 205 -16.19 4.30 -17.38
N VAL A 206 -15.27 4.53 -16.45
CA VAL A 206 -15.31 5.67 -15.51
C VAL A 206 -14.66 6.91 -16.10
N GLU A 207 -13.49 6.75 -16.74
CA GLU A 207 -12.74 7.83 -17.35
C GLU A 207 -12.46 7.50 -18.84
N PRO A 208 -13.33 7.94 -19.76
CA PRO A 208 -13.24 7.59 -21.18
C PRO A 208 -11.92 7.95 -21.85
N ARG A 209 -11.19 8.97 -21.36
CA ARG A 209 -9.86 9.33 -21.91
C ARG A 209 -8.84 8.21 -21.76
N LEU A 210 -9.05 7.26 -20.85
CA LEU A 210 -8.17 6.10 -20.68
C LEU A 210 -8.33 5.05 -21.79
N ALA A 211 -9.40 5.09 -22.58
CA ALA A 211 -9.60 4.15 -23.70
C ALA A 211 -8.52 4.31 -24.80
N GLU A 212 -7.96 5.51 -24.93
CA GLU A 212 -6.93 5.84 -25.91
C GLU A 212 -5.51 5.91 -25.29
N ALA A 213 -5.40 5.69 -23.97
CA ALA A 213 -4.13 5.77 -23.28
C ALA A 213 -3.20 4.62 -23.68
N ARG A 214 -1.92 4.93 -23.95
CA ARG A 214 -0.91 3.94 -24.30
C ARG A 214 -0.55 3.11 -23.07
N VAL A 215 -0.67 1.78 -23.17
CA VAL A 215 -0.19 0.85 -22.14
C VAL A 215 1.33 0.89 -22.06
N LEU A 216 1.87 1.14 -20.86
CA LEU A 216 3.30 1.20 -20.57
C LEU A 216 3.82 -0.08 -19.91
N GLY A 217 2.94 -0.85 -19.27
CA GLY A 217 3.27 -2.18 -18.75
C GLY A 217 2.33 -2.67 -17.64
N GLY A 218 2.52 -3.93 -17.24
CA GLY A 218 1.84 -4.53 -16.10
C GLY A 218 2.67 -4.48 -14.81
N ARG A 219 1.98 -4.54 -13.67
CA ARG A 219 2.57 -4.73 -12.34
C ARG A 219 1.78 -5.81 -11.61
N VAL A 220 2.45 -6.89 -11.20
CA VAL A 220 1.85 -7.96 -10.41
C VAL A 220 2.59 -8.05 -9.08
N GLY A 221 1.84 -8.12 -8.00
CA GLY A 221 2.36 -8.27 -6.65
C GLY A 221 1.46 -9.17 -5.81
N ALA A 222 1.97 -9.59 -4.66
CA ALA A 222 1.21 -10.36 -3.69
C ALA A 222 1.24 -9.63 -2.34
N ARG A 223 0.06 -9.25 -1.84
CA ARG A 223 -0.09 -8.56 -0.56
C ARG A 223 0.20 -9.54 0.59
N PRO A 224 1.11 -9.22 1.54
CA PRO A 224 1.41 -10.06 2.69
C PRO A 224 0.28 -9.96 3.72
N THR A 225 -0.82 -10.68 3.51
CA THR A 225 -2.02 -10.54 4.33
C THR A 225 -1.96 -11.46 5.53
N ARG A 226 -2.32 -10.93 6.70
CA ARG A 226 -2.35 -11.65 7.96
C ARG A 226 -3.56 -11.20 8.77
N GLY A 227 -4.05 -12.05 9.67
CA GLY A 227 -5.18 -11.70 10.53
C GLY A 227 -4.92 -10.48 11.41
N LYS A 228 -3.66 -10.25 11.80
CA LYS A 228 -3.17 -9.03 12.46
C LYS A 228 -1.76 -8.72 11.95
N VAL A 229 -1.43 -7.44 11.76
CA VAL A 229 -0.05 -7.00 11.50
C VAL A 229 0.82 -7.48 12.66
N ARG A 230 1.96 -8.08 12.34
CA ARG A 230 2.90 -8.58 13.34
C ARG A 230 3.99 -7.54 13.57
N VAL A 231 3.85 -6.77 14.63
CA VAL A 231 4.91 -5.90 15.18
C VAL A 231 5.20 -6.33 16.62
N GLU A 232 6.17 -7.23 16.80
CA GLU A 232 6.45 -7.85 18.09
C GLU A 232 7.90 -8.29 18.22
N ALA A 233 8.38 -8.39 19.46
CA ALA A 233 9.72 -8.87 19.78
C ALA A 233 9.73 -10.38 20.07
N ASP A 234 10.81 -11.04 19.65
CA ASP A 234 11.12 -12.45 19.87
C ASP A 234 12.66 -12.60 20.06
N ARG A 235 13.14 -13.82 20.30
CA ARG A 235 14.57 -14.12 20.40
C ARG A 235 14.94 -15.37 19.61
N LEU A 236 16.07 -15.30 18.91
CA LEU A 236 16.71 -16.51 18.38
C LEU A 236 17.23 -17.39 19.53
N ALA A 237 17.59 -18.64 19.19
CA ALA A 237 18.12 -19.60 20.16
C ALA A 237 19.41 -19.12 20.85
N ASP A 238 20.19 -18.26 20.20
CA ASP A 238 21.41 -17.65 20.75
C ASP A 238 21.14 -16.38 21.60
N GLY A 239 19.88 -16.02 21.78
CA GLY A 239 19.44 -14.86 22.55
C GLY A 239 19.34 -13.55 21.74
N THR A 240 19.74 -13.56 20.46
CA THR A 240 19.64 -12.39 19.57
C THR A 240 18.20 -11.89 19.50
N LEU A 241 17.99 -10.60 19.78
CA LEU A 241 16.67 -9.97 19.68
C LEU A 241 16.20 -9.95 18.24
N VAL A 242 14.98 -10.42 17.99
CA VAL A 242 14.31 -10.30 16.70
C VAL A 242 13.08 -9.41 16.89
N VAL A 243 12.87 -8.44 16.02
CA VAL A 243 11.61 -7.69 15.96
C VAL A 243 10.96 -7.99 14.62
N HIS A 244 9.78 -8.60 14.65
CA HIS A 244 8.96 -8.85 13.47
C HIS A 244 8.25 -7.57 13.07
N ASN A 245 8.19 -7.26 11.77
CA ASN A 245 7.41 -6.17 11.21
C ASN A 245 6.92 -6.58 9.81
N TYR A 246 5.86 -7.39 9.75
CA TYR A 246 5.28 -7.88 8.50
C TYR A 246 3.78 -8.18 8.64
N GLY A 247 3.13 -8.57 7.53
CA GLY A 247 1.71 -8.91 7.54
C GLY A 247 0.78 -7.72 7.26
N HIS A 248 1.28 -6.68 6.59
CA HIS A 248 0.56 -5.41 6.38
C HIS A 248 -0.55 -5.45 5.32
N GLY A 249 -0.79 -6.59 4.66
CA GLY A 249 -1.79 -6.73 3.61
C GLY A 249 -1.64 -5.67 2.52
N GLY A 250 -2.74 -4.99 2.19
CA GLY A 250 -2.77 -3.87 1.24
C GLY A 250 -2.33 -2.52 1.82
N ALA A 251 -2.14 -2.40 3.13
CA ALA A 251 -1.91 -1.13 3.82
C ALA A 251 -0.44 -0.88 4.19
N GLY A 252 0.52 -1.63 3.62
CA GLY A 252 1.94 -1.52 3.98
C GLY A 252 2.51 -0.10 3.92
N VAL A 253 2.15 0.69 2.91
CA VAL A 253 2.57 2.11 2.83
C VAL A 253 1.84 2.96 3.87
N THR A 254 0.53 2.76 4.03
CA THR A 254 -0.31 3.47 5.01
C THR A 254 0.23 3.33 6.43
N LEU A 255 0.76 2.16 6.80
CA LEU A 255 1.20 1.87 8.16
C LEU A 255 2.72 2.02 8.36
N SER A 256 3.46 2.28 7.28
CA SER A 256 4.92 2.11 7.23
C SER A 256 5.69 2.83 8.34
N TRP A 257 5.42 4.12 8.57
CA TRP A 257 6.16 4.89 9.55
C TRP A 257 5.73 4.60 10.98
N GLY A 258 4.42 4.44 11.21
CA GLY A 258 3.91 4.08 12.53
C GLY A 258 4.43 2.72 13.01
N CYS A 259 4.41 1.71 12.14
CA CYS A 259 5.01 0.41 12.47
C CYS A 259 6.53 0.52 12.67
N ALA A 260 7.23 1.35 11.88
CA ALA A 260 8.67 1.56 12.05
C ALA A 260 9.02 2.22 13.39
N GLU A 261 8.23 3.20 13.85
CA GLU A 261 8.41 3.80 15.18
C GLU A 261 8.10 2.80 16.30
N ASN A 262 7.08 1.96 16.13
CA ASN A 262 6.80 0.90 17.10
C ASN A 262 7.96 -0.12 17.20
N VAL A 263 8.64 -0.43 16.08
CA VAL A 263 9.87 -1.24 16.10
C VAL A 263 10.96 -0.56 16.94
N LEU A 264 11.11 0.76 16.85
CA LEU A 264 12.09 1.49 17.67
C LEU A 264 11.79 1.39 19.16
N THR A 265 10.51 1.46 19.55
CA THR A 265 10.10 1.26 20.95
C THR A 265 10.52 -0.12 21.45
N LEU A 266 10.23 -1.18 20.70
CA LEU A 266 10.60 -2.56 21.04
C LEU A 266 12.12 -2.78 21.10
N LEU A 267 12.90 -2.02 20.32
CA LEU A 267 14.36 -2.03 20.40
C LEU A 267 14.91 -1.30 21.64
N GLY A 268 14.15 -0.35 22.19
CA GLY A 268 14.51 0.47 23.34
C GLY A 268 14.15 -0.15 24.70
N GLU A 269 13.29 -1.17 24.74
CA GLU A 269 12.93 -1.96 25.95
C GLU A 269 14.07 -2.87 26.45
N ARG A 270 15.33 -2.51 26.19
CA ARG A 270 16.54 -3.27 26.56
C ARG A 270 17.01 -3.01 27.98
#